data_AF-A0A1N6JFR4-F1
#
_entry.id   AF-A0A1N6JFR4-F1
#
_cell.length_a   1.000
_cell.length_b   1.000
_cell.length_c   1.000
_cell.angle_alpha   90.00
_cell.angle_beta   90.00
_cell.angle_gamma   90.00
#
_symmetry.space_group_name_H-M   'P 1'
#
loop_
_entity.id
_entity.type
_entity.pdbx_description
1 polymer ?
#
loop_
_entity_poly.entity_id
_entity_poly.type
_entity_poly.pdbx_seq_one_letter_code
_entity_poly.pdbx_strand_id
1 'polypeptide(L)'
;MPDVEELLKQLRELPQRQYSDLIRKVDGERREAVEREERARPPASGMSQLEFAQWIGRRHFAVDKGISRILYLPNGAPAQEVRLLEVNDLAHIPENAPIEAIDFMPDIEGVPYQLFVADVTPGQFEAIRAGQLPLPPGWMLEGFQAISPGER
;
A
#
# COMPACT_ATOMS: atom_id res chain seq x y z
N MET A 1 19.62 -12.99 -2.45
CA MET A 1 18.44 -13.10 -1.58
C MET A 1 18.55 -14.39 -0.79
N PRO A 2 18.15 -14.44 0.49
CA PRO A 2 18.08 -15.71 1.21
C PRO A 2 17.09 -16.65 0.53
N ASP A 3 17.36 -17.95 0.59
CA ASP A 3 16.47 -18.99 0.10
C ASP A 3 15.17 -19.00 0.93
N VAL A 4 14.03 -18.86 0.24
CA VAL A 4 12.71 -18.79 0.87
C VAL A 4 12.36 -20.12 1.53
N GLU A 5 12.75 -21.26 0.95
CA GLU A 5 12.44 -22.57 1.52
C GLU A 5 13.19 -22.80 2.84
N GLU A 6 14.47 -22.41 2.88
CA GLU A 6 15.29 -22.50 4.09
C GLU A 6 14.77 -21.58 5.21
N LEU A 7 14.34 -20.35 4.87
CA LEU A 7 13.71 -19.44 5.83
C LEU A 7 12.40 -20.02 6.38
N LEU A 8 11.55 -20.59 5.53
CA LEU A 8 10.30 -21.21 5.96
C LEU A 8 10.56 -22.39 6.89
N LYS A 9 11.57 -23.21 6.59
CA LYS A 9 11.98 -24.30 7.48
C LYS A 9 12.39 -23.78 8.85
N GLN A 10 13.27 -22.79 8.90
CA GLN A 10 13.73 -22.19 10.16
C GLN A 10 12.57 -21.59 10.97
N LEU A 11 11.66 -20.87 10.32
CA LEU A 11 10.49 -20.28 10.99
C LEU A 11 9.53 -21.33 11.56
N ARG A 12 9.36 -22.47 10.88
CA ARG A 12 8.51 -23.59 11.36
C ARG A 12 9.09 -24.31 12.56
N GLU A 13 10.42 -24.33 12.70
CA GLU A 13 11.10 -24.96 13.82
C GLU A 13 11.08 -24.08 15.09
N LEU A 14 10.74 -22.79 14.98
CA LEU A 14 10.65 -21.90 16.13
C LEU A 14 9.47 -22.26 17.06
N PRO A 15 9.67 -22.26 18.39
CA PRO A 15 8.56 -22.27 19.34
C PRO A 15 7.59 -21.11 19.08
N GLN A 16 6.29 -21.33 19.23
CA GLN A 16 5.23 -20.35 18.92
C GLN A 16 5.47 -18.96 19.52
N ARG A 17 6.02 -18.89 20.75
CA ARG A 17 6.36 -17.63 21.41
C ARG A 17 7.48 -16.89 20.68
N GLN A 18 8.56 -17.60 20.31
CA GLN A 18 9.70 -17.02 19.60
C GLN A 18 9.30 -16.58 18.19
N TYR A 19 8.47 -17.36 17.50
CA TYR A 19 7.87 -16.97 16.22
C TYR A 19 7.09 -15.66 16.37
N SER A 20 6.17 -15.60 17.33
CA SER A 20 5.36 -14.39 17.58
C SER A 20 6.22 -13.15 17.90
N ASP A 21 7.26 -13.31 18.72
CA ASP A 21 8.16 -12.23 19.09
C ASP A 21 9.01 -11.76 17.92
N LEU A 22 9.46 -12.68 17.05
CA LEU A 22 10.17 -12.35 15.81
C LEU A 22 9.28 -11.54 14.85
N ILE A 23 8.05 -11.97 14.61
CA ILE A 23 7.11 -11.25 13.73
C ILE A 23 6.87 -9.83 14.28
N ARG A 24 6.59 -9.69 15.58
CA ARG A 24 6.43 -8.37 16.22
C ARG A 24 7.66 -7.49 16.05
N LYS A 25 8.87 -8.05 16.19
CA LYS A 25 10.12 -7.31 16.04
C LYS A 25 10.30 -6.81 14.60
N VAL A 26 10.10 -7.69 13.62
CA VAL A 26 10.17 -7.32 12.19
C VAL A 26 9.16 -6.23 11.86
N ASP A 27 7.93 -6.34 12.36
CA ASP A 27 6.90 -5.32 12.16
C ASP A 27 7.28 -3.98 12.81
N GLY A 28 7.86 -4.02 14.02
CA GLY A 28 8.38 -2.84 14.70
C GLY A 28 9.51 -2.16 13.90
N GLU A 29 10.48 -2.92 13.43
CA GLU A 29 11.60 -2.40 12.63
C GLU A 29 11.13 -1.76 11.32
N ARG A 30 10.12 -2.33 10.65
CA ARG A 30 9.51 -1.74 9.45
C ARG A 30 8.84 -0.41 9.74
N ARG A 31 8.06 -0.35 10.82
CA ARG A 31 7.40 0.90 11.25
C ARG A 31 8.42 1.97 11.60
N GLU A 32 9.45 1.62 12.37
CA GLU A 32 10.53 2.55 12.73
C GLU A 32 11.28 3.05 11.49
N ALA A 33 11.50 2.21 10.49
CA ALA A 33 12.14 2.63 9.24
C ALA A 33 11.33 3.70 8.51
N VAL A 34 10.01 3.52 8.40
CA VAL A 34 9.11 4.54 7.83
C VAL A 34 9.10 5.80 8.68
N GLU A 35 8.97 5.71 10.01
CA GLU A 35 9.02 6.89 10.89
C GLU A 35 10.35 7.66 10.83
N ARG A 36 11.47 6.97 10.58
CA ARG A 36 12.77 7.60 10.33
C ARG A 36 12.79 8.31 8.99
N GLU A 37 12.26 7.67 7.94
CA GLU A 37 12.17 8.28 6.61
C GLU A 37 11.28 9.53 6.65
N GLU A 38 10.14 9.46 7.31
CA GLU A 38 9.22 10.59 7.50
C GLU A 38 9.86 11.76 8.24
N ARG A 39 10.64 11.49 9.30
CA ARG A 39 11.39 12.53 9.99
C ARG A 39 12.47 13.16 9.10
N ALA A 40 13.09 12.38 8.22
CA ALA A 40 14.13 12.86 7.32
C ALA A 40 13.56 13.62 6.12
N ARG A 41 12.39 13.22 5.64
CA ARG A 41 11.70 13.75 4.45
C ARG A 41 10.20 13.84 4.73
N PRO A 42 9.77 14.81 5.55
CA PRO A 42 8.35 15.01 5.79
C PRO A 42 7.67 15.44 4.49
N PRO A 43 6.37 15.14 4.33
CA PRO A 43 5.60 15.72 3.26
C PRO A 43 5.65 17.25 3.40
N ALA A 44 5.90 17.95 2.30
CA ALA A 44 6.17 19.38 2.31
C ALA A 44 5.55 20.08 1.10
N SER A 45 5.33 21.39 1.25
CA SER A 45 4.87 22.26 0.17
C SER A 45 5.77 22.13 -1.06
N GLY A 46 5.16 21.91 -2.22
CA GLY A 46 5.87 21.76 -3.50
C GLY A 46 6.23 20.32 -3.88
N MET A 47 5.95 19.34 -3.01
CA MET A 47 6.01 17.92 -3.37
C MET A 47 5.05 17.61 -4.52
N SER A 48 5.48 16.85 -5.52
CA SER A 48 4.63 16.37 -6.62
C SER A 48 3.63 15.30 -6.17
N GLN A 49 2.57 15.06 -6.95
CA GLN A 49 1.60 13.99 -6.68
C GLN A 49 2.28 12.62 -6.56
N LEU A 50 3.29 12.35 -7.40
CA LEU A 50 4.02 11.09 -7.37
C LEU A 50 4.84 10.94 -6.09
N GLU A 51 5.59 11.97 -5.70
CA GLU A 51 6.37 11.93 -4.46
C GLU A 51 5.45 11.76 -3.25
N PHE A 52 4.29 12.43 -3.24
CA PHE A 52 3.30 12.26 -2.19
C PHE A 52 2.70 10.85 -2.18
N ALA A 53 2.30 10.33 -3.35
CA ALA A 53 1.77 8.96 -3.48
C ALA A 53 2.77 7.91 -2.98
N GLN A 54 4.04 8.06 -3.36
CA GLN A 54 5.12 7.18 -2.90
C GLN A 54 5.32 7.27 -1.39
N TRP A 55 5.31 8.49 -0.84
CA TRP A 55 5.46 8.73 0.59
C TRP A 55 4.32 8.09 1.39
N ILE A 56 3.06 8.38 1.04
CA ILE A 56 1.91 7.85 1.79
C ILE A 56 1.71 6.34 1.57
N GLY A 57 1.99 5.82 0.37
CA GLY A 57 1.90 4.39 0.12
C GLY A 57 2.93 3.58 0.94
N ARG A 58 4.14 4.10 1.15
CA ARG A 58 5.11 3.47 2.07
C ARG A 58 4.58 3.39 3.50
N ARG A 59 3.87 4.43 3.94
CA ARG A 59 3.21 4.45 5.25
C ARG A 59 2.12 3.39 5.36
N HIS A 60 1.31 3.22 4.33
CA HIS A 60 0.28 2.18 4.28
C HIS A 60 0.89 0.77 4.41
N PHE A 61 1.97 0.48 3.68
CA PHE A 61 2.71 -0.79 3.83
C PHE A 61 3.25 -1.05 5.25
N ALA A 62 3.65 0.00 5.99
CA ALA A 62 4.17 -0.15 7.35
C ALA A 62 3.07 -0.31 8.41
N VAL A 63 1.85 0.14 8.11
CA VAL A 63 0.72 0.09 9.04
C VAL A 63 -0.13 -1.16 8.81
N ASP A 64 -0.47 -1.48 7.57
CA ASP A 64 -1.28 -2.64 7.21
C ASP A 64 -0.43 -3.77 6.61
N LYS A 65 -0.46 -4.91 7.30
CA LYS A 65 0.30 -6.12 6.93
C LYS A 65 -0.39 -6.96 5.88
N GLY A 66 -1.67 -6.72 5.63
CA GLY A 66 -2.43 -7.38 4.58
C GLY A 66 -2.09 -6.85 3.21
N ILE A 67 -1.60 -5.60 3.10
CA ILE A 67 -1.25 -4.99 1.83
C ILE A 67 -0.04 -5.69 1.22
N SER A 68 -0.27 -6.35 0.07
CA SER A 68 0.77 -7.01 -0.72
C SER A 68 1.23 -6.16 -1.90
N ARG A 69 0.39 -5.22 -2.37
CA ARG A 69 0.72 -4.27 -3.45
C ARG A 69 -0.01 -2.95 -3.27
N ILE A 70 0.63 -1.85 -3.67
CA ILE A 70 -0.01 -0.54 -3.80
C ILE A 70 0.32 0.02 -5.17
N LEU A 71 -0.70 0.44 -5.91
CA LEU A 71 -0.58 1.05 -7.23
C LEU A 71 -1.07 2.50 -7.18
N TYR A 72 -0.21 3.42 -7.62
CA TYR A 72 -0.60 4.81 -7.88
C TYR A 72 -1.20 4.94 -9.29
N LEU A 73 -2.40 5.50 -9.39
CA LEU A 73 -3.16 5.65 -10.64
C LEU A 73 -3.28 7.14 -11.05
N PRO A 74 -2.29 7.72 -11.76
CA PRO A 74 -2.29 9.15 -12.11
C PRO A 74 -3.25 9.52 -13.25
N ASN A 75 -3.55 8.58 -14.14
CA ASN A 75 -4.23 8.88 -15.38
C ASN A 75 -5.70 9.27 -15.15
N GLY A 76 -6.10 10.40 -15.72
CA GLY A 76 -7.45 10.96 -15.54
C GLY A 76 -7.71 11.52 -14.14
N ALA A 77 -6.70 11.58 -13.26
CA ALA A 77 -6.83 12.22 -11.97
C ALA A 77 -6.71 13.76 -12.10
N PRO A 78 -7.56 14.53 -11.42
CA PRO A 78 -7.33 15.96 -11.19
C PRO A 78 -5.95 16.22 -10.58
N ALA A 79 -5.40 17.43 -10.79
CA ALA A 79 -4.06 17.80 -10.34
C ALA A 79 -3.86 17.79 -8.80
N GLN A 80 -4.96 17.79 -8.04
CA GLN A 80 -4.95 17.74 -6.58
C GLN A 80 -5.40 16.38 -6.04
N GLU A 81 -5.62 15.38 -6.89
CA GLU A 81 -6.13 14.07 -6.48
C GLU A 81 -5.04 13.01 -6.59
N VAL A 82 -4.87 12.20 -5.55
CA VAL A 82 -3.98 11.04 -5.56
C VAL A 82 -4.82 9.80 -5.31
N ARG A 83 -4.67 8.79 -6.18
CA ARG A 83 -5.45 7.55 -6.17
C ARG A 83 -4.55 6.36 -5.92
N LEU A 84 -4.81 5.61 -4.87
CA LEU A 84 -4.12 4.37 -4.56
C LEU A 84 -5.08 3.19 -4.65
N LEU A 85 -4.68 2.18 -5.41
CA LEU A 85 -5.32 0.86 -5.41
C LEU A 85 -4.45 -0.10 -4.59
N GLU A 86 -5.01 -0.62 -3.51
CA GLU A 86 -4.30 -1.46 -2.53
C GLU A 86 -4.78 -2.89 -2.67
N VAL A 87 -3.86 -3.81 -2.98
CA VAL A 87 -4.16 -5.24 -2.99
C VAL A 87 -3.87 -5.76 -1.59
N ASN A 88 -4.92 -6.21 -0.91
CA ASN A 88 -4.89 -6.61 0.48
C ASN A 88 -5.26 -8.10 0.63
N ASP A 89 -4.28 -8.92 0.98
CA ASP A 89 -4.39 -10.37 1.12
C ASP A 89 -5.24 -10.79 2.35
N LEU A 90 -5.46 -9.86 3.29
CA LEU A 90 -6.22 -10.09 4.52
C LEU A 90 -7.59 -9.39 4.51
N ALA A 91 -7.93 -8.66 3.44
CA ALA A 91 -9.21 -8.01 3.32
C ALA A 91 -10.34 -9.04 3.12
N HIS A 92 -11.42 -8.88 3.89
CA HIS A 92 -12.61 -9.72 3.80
C HIS A 92 -13.70 -9.05 2.95
N ILE A 93 -13.37 -8.81 1.67
CA ILE A 93 -14.27 -8.20 0.69
C ILE A 93 -14.85 -9.30 -0.20
N PRO A 94 -16.19 -9.37 -0.42
CA PRO A 94 -16.76 -10.31 -1.38
C PRO A 94 -16.23 -10.06 -2.80
N GLU A 95 -15.88 -11.13 -3.53
CA GLU A 95 -15.27 -11.04 -4.87
C GLU A 95 -16.08 -10.22 -5.89
N ASN A 96 -17.40 -10.18 -5.74
CA ASN A 96 -18.32 -9.45 -6.61
C ASN A 96 -18.78 -8.10 -6.03
N ALA A 97 -18.25 -7.68 -4.89
CA ALA A 97 -18.55 -6.37 -4.33
C ALA A 97 -18.01 -5.26 -5.26
N PRO A 98 -18.72 -4.13 -5.39
CA PRO A 98 -18.19 -2.98 -6.11
C PRO A 98 -16.92 -2.48 -5.43
N ILE A 99 -15.96 -1.99 -6.23
CA ILE A 99 -14.76 -1.35 -5.71
C ILE A 99 -15.10 0.09 -5.37
N GLU A 100 -14.93 0.44 -4.09
CA GLU A 100 -15.24 1.77 -3.58
C GLU A 100 -13.95 2.54 -3.31
N ALA A 101 -13.90 3.79 -3.79
CA ALA A 101 -12.85 4.73 -3.44
C ALA A 101 -13.25 5.46 -2.15
N ILE A 102 -12.44 5.32 -1.12
CA ILE A 102 -12.60 5.98 0.17
C ILE A 102 -11.74 7.23 0.17
N ASP A 103 -12.34 8.37 0.51
CA ASP A 103 -11.61 9.60 0.79
C ASP A 103 -10.84 9.42 2.10
N PHE A 104 -9.52 9.32 1.97
CA PHE A 104 -8.58 9.17 3.08
C PHE A 104 -7.84 10.49 3.27
N MET A 105 -8.58 11.58 3.49
CA MET A 105 -7.99 12.91 3.62
C MET A 105 -7.00 12.97 4.79
N PRO A 106 -5.68 13.03 4.51
CA PRO A 106 -4.70 13.09 5.56
C PRO A 106 -4.54 14.55 5.98
N ASP A 107 -4.67 14.86 7.27
CA ASP A 107 -4.43 16.21 7.79
C ASP A 107 -2.93 16.51 7.82
N ILE A 108 -2.39 16.90 6.67
CA ILE A 108 -0.97 17.19 6.46
C ILE A 108 -0.82 18.64 6.02
N GLU A 109 -0.27 19.45 6.92
CA GLU A 109 -0.01 20.86 6.65
C GLU A 109 0.88 21.06 5.42
N GLY A 110 0.46 21.94 4.51
CA GLY A 110 1.23 22.31 3.32
C GLY A 110 1.09 21.35 2.12
N VAL A 111 0.38 20.23 2.27
CA VAL A 111 0.09 19.32 1.15
C VAL A 111 -1.32 19.57 0.58
N PRO A 112 -1.45 19.91 -0.71
CA PRO A 112 -2.75 20.24 -1.31
C PRO A 112 -3.47 19.02 -1.92
N TYR A 113 -3.03 17.79 -1.62
CA TYR A 113 -3.55 16.58 -2.25
C TYR A 113 -4.67 15.92 -1.44
N GLN A 114 -5.79 15.65 -2.11
CA GLN A 114 -6.82 14.74 -1.62
C GLN A 114 -6.44 13.31 -1.99
N LEU A 115 -6.39 12.43 -1.00
CA LEU A 115 -6.02 11.04 -1.18
C LEU A 115 -7.28 10.19 -1.22
N PHE A 116 -7.42 9.38 -2.26
CA PHE A 116 -8.42 8.33 -2.35
C PHE A 116 -7.76 6.98 -2.40
N VAL A 117 -8.31 6.03 -1.64
CA VAL A 117 -7.80 4.67 -1.52
C VAL A 117 -8.92 3.70 -1.82
N ALA A 118 -8.63 2.67 -2.63
CA ALA A 118 -9.53 1.56 -2.86
C ALA A 118 -8.80 0.25 -2.52
N ASP A 119 -9.33 -0.49 -1.55
CA ASP A 119 -8.87 -1.83 -1.20
C ASP A 119 -9.52 -2.88 -2.11
N VAL A 120 -8.71 -3.83 -2.56
CA VAL A 120 -9.16 -4.98 -3.34
C VAL A 120 -8.50 -6.26 -2.86
N THR A 121 -9.21 -7.37 -2.94
CA THR A 121 -8.59 -8.69 -2.76
C THR A 121 -7.69 -9.02 -3.97
N PRO A 122 -6.78 -10.00 -3.86
CA PRO A 122 -6.05 -10.52 -5.01
C PRO A 122 -6.97 -11.01 -6.15
N GLY A 123 -8.11 -11.63 -5.82
CA GLY A 123 -9.09 -12.08 -6.79
C GLY A 123 -9.73 -10.93 -7.56
N GLN A 124 -10.18 -9.90 -6.84
CA GLN A 124 -10.69 -8.67 -7.43
C GLN A 124 -9.65 -7.97 -8.30
N PHE A 125 -8.39 -7.91 -7.86
CA PHE A 125 -7.31 -7.32 -8.66
C PHE A 125 -7.11 -8.04 -10.00
N GLU A 126 -7.12 -9.37 -10.01
CA GLU A 126 -7.03 -10.13 -11.27
C GLU A 126 -8.28 -9.93 -12.14
N ALA A 127 -9.48 -9.83 -11.55
CA ALA A 127 -10.70 -9.51 -12.29
C ALA A 127 -10.65 -8.10 -12.91
N ILE A 128 -10.10 -7.10 -12.20
CA ILE A 128 -9.87 -5.75 -12.75
C ILE A 128 -8.90 -5.81 -13.92
N ARG A 129 -7.78 -6.53 -13.79
CA ARG A 129 -6.81 -6.71 -14.87
C ARG A 129 -7.40 -7.40 -16.10
N ALA A 130 -8.34 -8.32 -15.88
CA ALA A 130 -9.08 -9.00 -16.95
C ALA A 130 -10.23 -8.16 -17.53
N GLY A 131 -10.51 -6.96 -17.01
CA GLY A 131 -11.62 -6.11 -17.42
C GLY A 131 -13.00 -6.64 -17.01
N GLN A 132 -13.06 -7.54 -16.02
CA GLN A 132 -14.27 -8.20 -15.54
C GLN A 132 -14.89 -7.48 -14.33
N LEU A 133 -14.08 -6.71 -13.60
CA LEU A 133 -14.52 -5.89 -12.48
C LEU A 133 -14.10 -4.44 -12.75
N PRO A 134 -15.04 -3.48 -12.79
CA PRO A 134 -14.69 -2.09 -13.04
C PRO A 134 -14.00 -1.47 -11.82
N LEU A 135 -13.06 -0.57 -12.09
CA LEU A 135 -12.53 0.36 -11.08
C LEU A 135 -13.57 1.43 -10.72
N PRO A 136 -13.34 2.18 -9.62
CA PRO A 136 -14.12 3.38 -9.33
C PRO A 136 -14.21 4.34 -10.53
N PRO A 137 -15.30 5.11 -10.68
CA PRO A 137 -15.47 6.02 -11.80
C PRO A 137 -14.27 6.94 -12.02
N GLY A 138 -13.75 6.97 -13.24
CA GLY A 138 -12.62 7.82 -13.63
C GLY A 138 -11.23 7.26 -13.29
N TRP A 139 -11.14 6.13 -12.58
CA TRP A 139 -9.88 5.45 -12.30
C TRP A 139 -9.46 4.54 -13.47
N MET A 140 -8.15 4.45 -13.72
CA MET A 140 -7.60 3.66 -14.83
C MET A 140 -6.34 2.93 -14.37
N LEU A 141 -6.22 1.64 -14.71
CA LEU A 141 -4.96 0.91 -14.51
C LEU A 141 -3.88 1.34 -15.51
N GLU A 142 -4.24 1.82 -16.70
CA GLU A 142 -3.24 2.23 -17.69
C GLU A 142 -2.34 3.34 -17.13
N GLY A 143 -1.02 3.19 -17.28
CA GLY A 143 -0.05 4.13 -16.75
C GLY A 143 0.16 4.10 -15.23
N PHE A 144 -0.30 3.04 -14.55
CA PHE A 144 -0.06 2.89 -13.11
C PHE A 144 1.43 2.88 -12.75
N GLN A 145 1.75 3.31 -11.54
CA GLN A 145 3.08 3.19 -10.95
C GLN A 145 3.01 2.34 -9.70
N ALA A 146 3.78 1.25 -9.64
CA ALA A 146 3.86 0.42 -8.45
C ALA A 146 4.67 1.14 -7.37
N ILE A 147 4.11 1.24 -6.17
CA ILE A 147 4.82 1.79 -5.01
C ILE A 147 5.61 0.66 -4.35
N SER A 148 6.88 0.93 -4.07
CA SER A 148 7.74 0.02 -3.31
C SER A 148 7.61 0.33 -1.82
N PRO A 149 7.65 -0.68 -0.93
CA PRO A 149 7.56 -0.50 0.53
C PRO A 149 8.77 0.22 1.17
N GLY A 150 9.70 0.75 0.37
CA GLY A 150 10.97 1.37 0.82
C GLY A 150 12.19 0.47 0.55
N GLU A 151 13.37 1.09 0.47
CA GLU A 151 14.64 0.35 0.40
C GLU A 151 14.97 -0.26 1.76
N ARG A 152 15.53 -1.49 1.74
CA ARG A 152 16.08 -2.17 2.92
C ARG A 152 17.49 -1.68 3.23
#